data_AF-X1PMJ3-F1
#
_entry.id   AF-X1PMJ3-F1
#
_cell.length_a   1.000
_cell.length_b   1.000
_cell.length_c   1.000
_cell.angle_alpha   90.00
_cell.angle_beta   90.00
_cell.angle_gamma   90.00
#
_symmetry.space_group_name_H-M   'P 1'
#
loop_
_entity.id
_entity.type
_entity.pdbx_description
1 polymer ?
#
loop_
_entity_poly.entity_id
_entity_poly.type
_entity_poly.pdbx_seq_one_letter_code
_entity_poly.pdbx_strand_id
1 'polypeptide(L)'
;METKNKLERIKVNTFTDAGIIGPSQTMLGPVEDGGIIEVCTAPGCWGPMITPKFKGGHEVTQPVAVAGAKVGDAIALKIKSIRVTSLATASGTDSPVDGRYTGDPFVARKCPKCGTESPPTRI
;
A
#
# COMPACT_ATOMS: atom_id res chain seq x y z
N MET A 1 -2.90 22.42 18.88
CA MET A 1 -2.59 21.60 17.68
C MET A 1 -1.08 21.54 17.61
N GLU A 2 -0.48 20.44 18.04
CA GLU A 2 0.98 20.32 18.10
C GLU A 2 1.57 20.55 16.71
N THR A 3 2.46 21.54 16.60
CA THR A 3 3.30 21.74 15.43
C THR A 3 4.22 20.54 15.30
N LYS A 4 3.77 19.50 14.58
CA LYS A 4 4.66 18.45 14.12
C LYS A 4 5.79 19.12 13.32
N ASN A 5 7.04 18.86 13.70
CA ASN A 5 8.19 19.33 12.93
C ASN A 5 8.04 18.86 11.48
N LYS A 6 8.07 19.82 10.55
CA LYS A 6 8.03 19.55 9.12
C LYS A 6 9.31 18.85 8.69
N LEU A 7 9.17 17.81 7.86
CA LEU A 7 10.28 16.98 7.41
C LEU A 7 10.68 17.34 5.98
N GLU A 8 11.99 17.54 5.73
CA GLU A 8 12.53 17.74 4.38
C GLU A 8 12.48 16.43 3.55
N ARG A 9 12.50 15.28 4.23
CA ARG A 9 12.38 13.95 3.62
C ARG A 9 11.60 13.00 4.50
N ILE A 10 10.75 12.18 3.88
CA ILE A 10 10.03 11.10 4.54
C ILE A 10 10.15 9.78 3.78
N LYS A 11 10.35 8.69 4.52
CA LYS A 11 10.34 7.32 3.98
C LYS A 11 9.03 6.64 4.34
N VAL A 12 8.40 5.99 3.36
CA VAL A 12 7.14 5.27 3.52
C VAL A 12 7.38 3.78 3.26
N ASN A 13 7.27 2.98 4.32
CA ASN A 13 7.43 1.52 4.32
C ASN A 13 6.20 0.79 4.88
N THR A 14 5.11 1.52 5.11
CA THR A 14 3.82 1.02 5.59
C THR A 14 2.76 1.18 4.49
N PHE A 15 1.71 0.39 4.59
CA PHE A 15 0.61 0.35 3.63
C PHE A 15 -0.73 0.70 4.31
N THR A 16 -1.70 1.09 3.53
CA THR A 16 -3.10 1.26 3.97
C THR A 16 -3.68 -0.05 4.48
N ASP A 17 -4.55 -0.01 5.49
CA ASP A 17 -5.29 -1.22 5.88
C ASP A 17 -6.31 -1.58 4.79
N ALA A 18 -6.10 -2.72 4.12
CA ALA A 18 -6.96 -3.25 3.06
C ALA A 18 -7.15 -2.34 1.83
N GLY A 19 -6.23 -1.42 1.55
CA GLY A 19 -6.33 -0.53 0.37
C GLY A 19 -7.34 0.61 0.54
N ILE A 20 -7.84 0.84 1.77
CA ILE A 20 -8.85 1.87 2.02
C ILE A 20 -8.16 3.25 2.08
N ILE A 21 -8.69 4.18 1.29
CA ILE A 21 -8.28 5.58 1.29
C ILE A 21 -9.48 6.44 1.71
N GLY A 22 -9.28 7.34 2.65
CA GLY A 22 -10.33 8.22 3.13
C GLY A 22 -9.84 9.25 4.15
N PRO A 23 -10.68 10.22 4.51
CA PRO A 23 -10.31 11.33 5.40
C PRO A 23 -10.01 10.88 6.84
N SER A 24 -10.47 9.69 7.24
CA SER A 24 -10.23 9.10 8.55
C SER A 24 -8.91 8.34 8.66
N GLN A 25 -8.15 8.20 7.57
CA GLN A 25 -6.91 7.43 7.55
C GLN A 25 -5.76 8.21 8.18
N THR A 26 -4.95 7.53 8.98
CA THR A 26 -3.74 8.13 9.58
C THR A 26 -2.69 8.39 8.52
N MET A 27 -2.22 9.64 8.45
CA MET A 27 -1.15 10.04 7.54
C MET A 27 0.22 10.11 8.24
N LEU A 28 1.28 9.78 7.52
CA LEU A 28 2.66 10.01 7.93
C LEU A 28 3.07 11.49 7.75
N GLY A 29 4.09 11.94 8.47
CA GLY A 29 4.64 13.29 8.33
C GLY A 29 4.00 14.34 9.26
N PRO A 30 4.06 15.64 8.88
CA PRO A 30 4.05 16.13 7.50
C PRO A 30 5.42 16.32 6.84
N VAL A 31 5.46 16.17 5.50
CA VAL A 31 6.58 16.60 4.64
C VAL A 31 6.40 18.08 4.28
N GLU A 32 7.48 18.86 4.21
CA GLU A 32 7.39 20.24 3.75
C GLU A 32 7.20 20.37 2.24
N ASP A 33 6.72 21.53 1.78
CA ASP A 33 6.71 21.87 0.36
C ASP A 33 8.14 21.84 -0.22
N GLY A 34 8.30 21.25 -1.40
CA GLY A 34 9.60 20.95 -1.99
C GLY A 34 10.34 19.74 -1.40
N GLY A 35 9.82 19.14 -0.33
CA GLY A 35 10.39 17.97 0.33
C GLY A 35 10.38 16.69 -0.52
N ILE A 36 11.01 15.64 -0.01
CA ILE A 36 11.18 14.35 -0.72
C ILE A 36 10.39 13.25 -0.04
N ILE A 37 9.55 12.57 -0.82
CA ILE A 37 8.88 11.33 -0.42
C ILE A 37 9.60 10.16 -1.09
N GLU A 38 10.13 9.24 -0.29
CA GLU A 38 10.75 8.00 -0.74
C GLU A 38 9.84 6.83 -0.33
N VAL A 39 9.33 6.06 -1.29
CA VAL A 39 8.38 4.97 -1.00
C VAL A 39 8.85 3.66 -1.61
N CYS A 40 8.59 2.57 -0.92
CA CYS A 40 8.59 1.24 -1.54
C CYS A 40 7.13 0.83 -1.75
N THR A 41 6.69 0.78 -3.00
CA THR A 41 5.33 0.33 -3.32
C THR A 41 5.19 -1.16 -3.03
N ALA A 42 3.97 -1.60 -2.73
CA ALA A 42 3.70 -3.01 -2.68
C ALA A 42 4.05 -3.61 -4.06
N PRO A 43 4.71 -4.78 -4.14
CA PRO A 43 4.66 -5.59 -5.35
C PRO A 43 3.19 -5.72 -5.76
N GLY A 44 2.89 -5.37 -7.02
CA GLY A 44 1.58 -4.89 -7.49
C GLY A 44 0.38 -5.82 -7.26
N CYS A 45 -0.77 -5.45 -7.82
CA CYS A 45 -2.09 -6.03 -7.57
C CYS A 45 -2.08 -7.56 -7.49
N TRP A 46 -1.90 -8.09 -6.28
CA TRP A 46 -1.72 -9.53 -6.09
C TRP A 46 -3.02 -10.21 -6.51
N GLY A 47 -2.98 -10.84 -7.69
CA GLY A 47 -4.01 -11.77 -8.10
C GLY A 47 -4.19 -12.86 -7.03
N PRO A 48 -5.33 -13.56 -7.03
CA PRO A 48 -5.71 -14.55 -6.03
C PRO A 48 -4.76 -15.76 -5.95
N MET A 49 -3.78 -15.85 -6.85
CA MET A 49 -2.77 -16.90 -6.93
C MET A 49 -1.85 -16.95 -5.71
N ILE A 50 -1.61 -15.81 -5.06
CA ILE A 50 -0.72 -15.71 -3.90
C ILE A 50 -1.57 -15.32 -2.70
N THR A 51 -1.25 -15.89 -1.53
CA THR A 51 -1.92 -15.60 -0.26
C THR A 51 -1.02 -14.69 0.58
N PRO A 52 -0.82 -13.41 0.21
CA PRO A 52 -0.04 -12.49 1.03
C PRO A 52 -0.83 -12.05 2.26
N LYS A 53 -0.13 -11.43 3.21
CA LYS A 53 -0.73 -10.71 4.35
C LYS A 53 -1.67 -9.58 3.89
N PHE A 54 -1.51 -9.11 2.65
CA PHE A 54 -2.29 -8.02 2.09
C PHE A 54 -3.75 -8.42 1.92
N LYS A 55 -4.62 -7.61 2.54
CA LYS A 55 -6.07 -7.78 2.58
C LYS A 55 -6.71 -7.24 1.31
N GLY A 56 -6.14 -6.19 0.71
CA GLY A 56 -6.62 -5.59 -0.53
C GLY A 56 -5.95 -6.18 -1.78
N GLY A 57 -6.68 -6.24 -2.89
CA GLY A 57 -6.09 -6.48 -4.21
C GLY A 57 -5.30 -5.27 -4.74
N HIS A 58 -5.54 -4.07 -4.19
CA HIS A 58 -4.90 -2.82 -4.57
C HIS A 58 -4.47 -2.05 -3.31
N GLU A 59 -3.50 -2.59 -2.56
CA GLU A 59 -2.94 -1.86 -1.42
C GLU A 59 -1.92 -0.81 -1.86
N VAL A 60 -2.07 0.38 -1.30
CA VAL A 60 -1.17 1.51 -1.56
C VAL A 60 -0.36 1.83 -0.32
N THR A 61 0.74 2.55 -0.52
CA THR A 61 1.55 3.07 0.59
C THR A 61 0.73 4.00 1.47
N GLN A 62 1.03 4.03 2.77
CA GLN A 62 0.34 4.90 3.72
C GLN A 62 0.38 6.37 3.24
N PRO A 63 -0.74 7.12 3.32
CA PRO A 63 -0.77 8.50 2.87
C PRO A 63 0.21 9.39 3.66
N VAL A 64 0.73 10.42 3.00
CA VAL A 64 1.67 11.39 3.59
C VAL A 64 1.01 12.75 3.65
N ALA A 65 1.02 13.38 4.82
CA ALA A 65 0.56 14.74 5.00
C ALA A 65 1.60 15.73 4.43
N VAL A 66 1.13 16.79 3.78
CA VAL A 66 1.96 17.90 3.29
C VAL A 66 1.75 19.11 4.18
N ALA A 67 2.83 19.70 4.69
CA ALA A 67 2.77 20.81 5.62
C ALA A 67 2.11 22.03 4.97
N GLY A 68 1.10 22.58 5.63
CA GLY A 68 0.38 23.77 5.15
C GLY A 68 -0.70 23.51 4.10
N ALA A 69 -0.80 22.29 3.55
CA ALA A 69 -1.85 21.93 2.60
C ALA A 69 -3.24 21.92 3.25
N LYS A 70 -4.23 22.47 2.55
CA LYS A 70 -5.63 22.59 2.98
C LYS A 70 -6.57 21.93 1.97
N VAL A 71 -7.81 21.67 2.42
CA VAL A 71 -8.88 21.18 1.53
C VAL A 71 -9.12 22.20 0.42
N GLY A 72 -9.06 21.76 -0.83
CA GLY A 72 -9.18 22.61 -2.01
C GLY A 72 -7.84 22.94 -2.68
N ASP A 73 -6.71 22.73 -1.99
CA ASP A 73 -5.39 22.90 -2.58
C ASP A 73 -5.04 21.73 -3.52
N ALA A 74 -4.13 21.99 -4.45
CA ALA A 74 -3.53 20.96 -5.30
C ALA A 74 -2.15 20.58 -4.78
N ILE A 75 -1.83 19.28 -4.85
CA ILE A 75 -0.47 18.77 -4.58
C ILE A 75 0.19 18.42 -5.91
N ALA A 76 1.29 19.12 -6.22
CA ALA A 76 2.11 18.80 -7.38
C ALA A 76 3.24 17.83 -6.99
N LEU A 77 3.34 16.70 -7.71
CA LEU A 77 4.38 15.71 -7.49
C LEU A 77 5.32 15.66 -8.70
N LYS A 78 6.63 15.65 -8.44
CA LYS A 78 7.66 15.37 -9.45
C LYS A 78 8.32 14.04 -9.13
N ILE A 79 8.18 13.07 -10.03
CA ILE A 79 8.90 11.80 -9.92
C ILE A 79 10.39 12.05 -10.19
N LYS A 80 11.22 11.93 -9.15
CA LYS A 80 12.68 12.12 -9.26
C LYS A 80 13.39 10.88 -9.80
N SER A 81 12.95 9.69 -9.38
CA SER A 81 13.54 8.42 -9.78
C SER A 81 12.58 7.26 -9.50
N ILE A 82 12.64 6.20 -10.29
CA ILE A 82 11.97 4.93 -10.04
C ILE A 82 13.02 3.82 -10.16
N ARG A 83 13.07 2.92 -9.18
CA ARG A 83 13.90 1.72 -9.21
C ARG A 83 13.01 0.49 -9.16
N VAL A 84 13.10 -0.36 -10.18
CA VAL A 84 12.44 -1.67 -10.20
C VAL A 84 13.17 -2.61 -9.24
N THR A 85 12.47 -3.15 -8.26
CA THR A 85 13.02 -4.06 -7.23
C THR A 85 12.78 -5.54 -7.56
N SER A 86 11.86 -5.85 -8.47
CA SER A 86 11.54 -7.20 -8.93
C SER A 86 11.21 -7.18 -10.42
N LEU A 87 11.74 -8.16 -11.16
CA LEU A 87 11.42 -8.41 -12.58
C LEU A 87 10.29 -9.43 -12.74
N ALA A 88 9.75 -9.98 -11.64
CA ALA A 88 8.61 -10.87 -11.69
C ALA A 88 7.34 -10.05 -12.00
N THR A 89 6.84 -10.16 -13.22
CA THR A 89 5.64 -9.47 -13.70
C THR A 89 4.62 -10.48 -14.22
N ALA A 90 3.38 -10.41 -13.74
CA ALA A 90 2.23 -11.07 -14.34
C ALA A 90 1.02 -10.14 -14.15
N SER A 91 0.28 -9.88 -15.22
CA SER A 91 -0.93 -9.04 -15.19
C SER A 91 -1.98 -9.68 -16.10
N GLY A 92 -3.21 -9.83 -15.59
CA GLY A 92 -4.33 -10.40 -16.35
C GLY A 92 -4.21 -11.89 -16.68
N THR A 93 -3.26 -12.59 -16.06
CA THR A 93 -3.06 -14.05 -16.22
C THR A 93 -3.36 -14.81 -14.93
N ASP A 94 -3.96 -14.15 -13.94
CA ASP A 94 -4.30 -14.77 -12.68
C ASP A 94 -5.53 -15.66 -12.81
N SER A 95 -5.62 -16.67 -11.94
CA SER A 95 -6.79 -17.50 -11.81
C SER A 95 -7.01 -17.81 -10.33
N PRO A 96 -8.26 -17.84 -9.84
CA PRO A 96 -8.56 -18.27 -8.48
C PRO A 96 -8.04 -19.70 -8.26
N VAL A 97 -7.51 -19.95 -7.06
CA VAL A 97 -7.06 -21.28 -6.65
C VAL A 97 -8.04 -21.81 -5.60
N ASP A 98 -8.82 -22.81 -5.99
CA ASP A 98 -9.86 -23.40 -5.14
C ASP A 98 -9.32 -23.82 -3.76
N GLY A 99 -10.19 -23.69 -2.75
CA GLY A 99 -9.87 -24.03 -1.37
C GLY A 99 -9.02 -22.98 -0.61
N ARG A 100 -8.60 -21.88 -1.28
CA ARG A 100 -7.76 -20.82 -0.67
C ARG A 100 -8.49 -19.53 -0.32
N TYR A 101 -9.82 -19.53 -0.37
CA TYR A 101 -10.63 -18.36 -0.06
C TYR A 101 -11.98 -18.77 0.55
N THR A 102 -12.67 -17.82 1.18
CA THR A 102 -14.01 -17.97 1.77
C THR A 102 -15.08 -17.14 1.07
N GLY A 103 -14.68 -16.30 0.11
CA GLY A 103 -15.56 -15.40 -0.64
C GLY A 103 -14.85 -14.90 -1.90
N ASP A 104 -14.79 -13.60 -2.10
CA ASP A 104 -14.01 -13.01 -3.19
C ASP A 104 -12.52 -13.39 -3.03
N PRO A 105 -11.91 -14.07 -4.02
CA PRO A 105 -10.56 -14.59 -3.90
C PRO A 105 -9.48 -13.49 -3.86
N PHE A 106 -9.80 -12.23 -4.17
CA PHE A 106 -8.89 -11.09 -4.09
C PHE A 106 -8.81 -10.46 -2.69
N VAL A 107 -9.75 -10.75 -1.79
CA VAL A 107 -9.81 -10.12 -0.45
C VAL A 107 -10.06 -11.12 0.68
N ALA A 108 -10.80 -12.20 0.43
CA ALA A 108 -11.21 -13.19 1.42
C ALA A 108 -10.30 -14.43 1.40
N ARG A 109 -8.98 -14.22 1.48
CA ARG A 109 -7.97 -15.28 1.34
C ARG A 109 -7.77 -16.06 2.64
N LYS A 110 -7.57 -17.38 2.55
CA LYS A 110 -7.23 -18.26 3.69
C LYS A 110 -6.14 -19.26 3.35
N CYS A 111 -5.44 -19.73 4.39
CA CYS A 111 -4.55 -20.87 4.29
C CYS A 111 -5.36 -22.16 4.06
N PRO A 112 -5.08 -22.94 2.99
CA PRO A 112 -5.81 -24.19 2.74
C PRO A 112 -5.48 -25.30 3.74
N LYS A 113 -4.38 -25.17 4.52
CA LYS A 113 -3.95 -26.18 5.51
C LYS A 113 -4.51 -25.93 6.91
N CYS A 114 -4.41 -24.70 7.40
CA CYS A 114 -4.77 -24.35 8.79
C CYS A 114 -5.93 -23.36 8.91
N GLY A 115 -6.49 -22.88 7.79
CA GLY A 115 -7.65 -21.97 7.78
C GLY A 115 -7.35 -20.52 8.16
N THR A 116 -6.13 -20.19 8.61
CA THR A 116 -5.75 -18.81 8.96
C THR A 116 -6.03 -17.84 7.80
N GLU A 117 -6.75 -16.76 8.10
CA GLU A 117 -7.04 -15.69 7.14
C GLU A 117 -5.82 -14.83 6.88
N SER A 118 -5.59 -14.45 5.61
CA SER A 118 -4.50 -13.58 5.16
C SER A 118 -3.16 -13.79 5.90
N PRO A 119 -2.61 -15.03 5.94
CA PRO A 119 -1.40 -15.33 6.68
C PRO A 119 -0.19 -14.56 6.13
N PRO A 120 0.82 -14.27 6.97
CA PRO A 120 2.09 -13.73 6.49
C PRO A 120 2.77 -14.70 5.52
N THR A 121 3.28 -14.17 4.41
CA THR A 121 4.14 -14.93 3.50
C THR A 121 5.42 -15.32 4.23
N ARG A 122 5.77 -16.61 4.20
CA ARG A 122 7.06 -17.13 4.69
C ARG A 122 7.80 -17.73 3.49
N ILE A 123 9.11 -17.52 3.43
CA ILE A 123 10.02 -18.22 2.51
C ILE A 123 10.37 -19.56 3.12
#